data_AF-A0A2E0WQD2-F1
#
_entry.id   AF-A0A2E0WQD2-F1
#
_cell.length_a   1.000
_cell.length_b   1.000
_cell.length_c   1.000
_cell.angle_alpha   90.00
_cell.angle_beta   90.00
_cell.angle_gamma   90.00
#
_symmetry.space_group_name_H-M   'P 1'
#
loop_
_entity.id
_entity.type
_entity.pdbx_description
1 polymer ?
#
loop_
_entity_poly.entity_id
_entity_poly.type
_entity_poly.pdbx_seq_one_letter_code
_entity_poly.pdbx_strand_id
1 'polypeptide(L)'
;MHTRPGTRLCVLLLLVLSHAGGATEVVGGGCEYAVGDIAPRIKAVLGPRFAAADDGTALTESFRELELLLLDTGHCRAVVQSAERNDANRQAHIREWHTLNQWLYRLTNFVGQNSRGDLSVSWRDEYALFAEVYEFEP
;
A
#
# COMPACT_ATOMS: atom_id res chain seq x y z
N MET A 1 -37.98 -35.98 37.45
CA MET A 1 -37.75 -35.62 36.02
C MET A 1 -38.15 -34.17 35.83
N HIS A 2 -37.17 -33.25 35.80
CA HIS A 2 -37.39 -31.82 35.55
C HIS A 2 -36.29 -31.33 34.62
N THR A 3 -36.63 -31.19 33.35
CA THR A 3 -35.80 -30.62 32.28
C THR A 3 -36.04 -29.11 32.22
N ARG A 4 -35.00 -28.30 32.42
CA ARG A 4 -35.03 -26.85 32.13
C ARG A 4 -34.25 -26.58 30.83
N PRO A 5 -34.83 -25.86 29.85
CA PRO A 5 -34.12 -25.42 28.66
C PRO A 5 -33.43 -24.06 28.93
N GLY A 6 -32.11 -24.01 28.81
CA GLY A 6 -31.29 -22.81 28.96
C GLY A 6 -30.94 -22.17 27.62
N THR A 7 -31.67 -21.10 27.31
CA THR A 7 -31.26 -19.86 26.65
C THR A 7 -30.15 -19.93 25.59
N ARG A 8 -30.55 -19.90 24.31
CA ARG A 8 -29.68 -19.56 23.18
C ARG A 8 -29.41 -18.04 23.20
N LEU A 9 -28.18 -17.66 23.51
CA LEU A 9 -27.71 -16.29 23.41
C LEU A 9 -27.42 -15.98 21.94
N CYS A 10 -28.34 -15.29 21.26
CA CYS A 10 -28.06 -14.67 19.96
C CYS A 10 -27.15 -13.46 20.18
N VAL A 11 -25.85 -13.63 19.94
CA VAL A 11 -24.91 -12.51 19.83
C VAL A 11 -25.15 -11.85 18.47
N LEU A 12 -25.93 -10.76 18.47
CA LEU A 12 -25.96 -9.81 17.36
C LEU A 12 -24.59 -9.11 17.33
N LEU A 13 -23.74 -9.51 16.39
CA LEU A 13 -22.53 -8.77 16.06
C LEU A 13 -22.95 -7.58 15.20
N LEU A 14 -22.99 -6.38 15.79
CA LEU A 14 -23.18 -5.12 15.09
C LEU A 14 -21.98 -4.88 14.16
N LEU A 15 -22.18 -5.08 12.86
CA LEU A 15 -21.29 -4.53 11.83
C LEU A 15 -21.40 -3.00 11.88
N VAL A 16 -20.44 -2.35 12.54
CA VAL A 16 -20.19 -0.93 12.33
C VAL A 16 -19.35 -0.81 11.06
N LEU A 17 -20.04 -0.66 9.93
CA LEU A 17 -19.45 -0.23 8.66
C LEU A 17 -19.08 1.25 8.79
N SER A 18 -17.94 1.51 9.43
CA SER A 18 -17.23 2.78 9.29
C SER A 18 -16.76 2.89 7.84
N HIS A 19 -17.61 3.44 6.97
CA HIS A 19 -17.15 3.94 5.69
C HIS A 19 -16.27 5.15 5.99
N ALA A 20 -14.98 4.91 6.15
CA ALA A 20 -13.96 5.93 5.95
C ALA A 20 -14.06 6.35 4.49
N GLY A 21 -14.97 7.27 4.20
CA GLY A 21 -14.96 8.04 2.97
C GLY A 21 -13.71 8.89 2.97
N GLY A 22 -12.58 8.28 2.58
CA GLY A 22 -11.40 9.00 2.18
C GLY A 22 -11.82 9.92 1.06
N ALA A 23 -11.76 11.23 1.30
CA ALA A 23 -12.02 12.21 0.29
C ALA A 23 -11.07 11.94 -0.88
N THR A 24 -11.60 11.41 -1.98
CA THR A 24 -10.93 11.42 -3.28
C THR A 24 -10.97 12.85 -3.80
N GLU A 25 -10.24 13.74 -3.15
CA GLU A 25 -9.88 15.02 -3.72
C GLU A 25 -8.82 14.68 -4.78
N VAL A 26 -9.29 14.48 -6.02
CA VAL A 26 -8.40 14.44 -7.19
C VAL A 26 -7.72 15.80 -7.21
N VAL A 27 -6.51 15.85 -6.67
CA VAL A 27 -5.85 17.12 -6.40
C VAL A 27 -5.48 17.75 -7.74
N GLY A 28 -6.29 18.72 -8.18
CA GLY A 28 -5.97 19.59 -9.30
C GLY A 28 -4.64 20.29 -9.03
N GLY A 29 -3.55 19.75 -9.57
CA GLY A 29 -2.21 20.24 -9.29
C GLY A 29 -1.08 19.55 -10.05
N GLY A 30 -1.37 18.71 -11.06
CA GLY A 30 -0.35 18.06 -11.88
C GLY A 30 0.21 16.74 -11.34
N CYS A 31 -0.44 16.15 -10.32
CA CYS A 31 -0.19 14.78 -9.89
C CYS A 31 -1.44 13.93 -10.18
N GLU A 32 -1.25 12.75 -10.76
CA GLU A 32 -2.35 11.86 -11.19
C GLU A 32 -2.97 11.09 -10.00
N TYR A 33 -2.25 10.98 -8.88
CA TYR A 33 -2.59 10.09 -7.78
C TYR A 33 -2.76 10.82 -6.44
N ALA A 34 -3.67 10.34 -5.60
CA ALA A 34 -3.65 10.62 -4.17
C ALA A 34 -2.69 9.65 -3.46
N VAL A 35 -2.24 10.01 -2.24
CA VAL A 35 -1.39 9.13 -1.41
C VAL A 35 -2.05 7.75 -1.22
N GLY A 36 -3.36 7.74 -0.98
CA GLY A 36 -4.15 6.52 -0.76
C GLY A 36 -4.23 5.59 -1.96
N ASP A 37 -3.89 6.04 -3.17
CA ASP A 37 -3.97 5.22 -4.38
C ASP A 37 -2.75 4.32 -4.57
N ILE A 38 -1.64 4.61 -3.88
CA ILE A 38 -0.37 3.94 -4.14
C ILE A 38 -0.28 2.57 -3.49
N ALA A 39 -0.74 2.41 -2.24
CA ALA A 39 -0.74 1.11 -1.57
C ALA A 39 -1.58 0.04 -2.32
N PRO A 40 -2.81 0.34 -2.79
CA PRO A 40 -3.56 -0.58 -3.67
C PRO A 40 -2.81 -0.97 -4.94
N ARG A 41 -2.06 -0.04 -5.55
CA ARG A 41 -1.25 -0.32 -6.74
C ARG A 41 -0.09 -1.25 -6.43
N ILE A 42 0.63 -1.01 -5.33
CA ILE A 42 1.69 -1.93 -4.87
C ILE A 42 1.11 -3.33 -4.63
N LYS A 43 -0.05 -3.44 -3.99
CA LYS A 43 -0.76 -4.71 -3.81
C LYS A 43 -1.10 -5.39 -5.15
N ALA A 44 -1.59 -4.63 -6.13
CA ALA A 44 -1.90 -5.17 -7.45
C ALA A 44 -0.65 -5.73 -8.16
N VAL A 45 0.51 -5.11 -7.98
CA VAL A 45 1.79 -5.52 -8.58
C VAL A 45 2.39 -6.74 -7.88
N LEU A 46 2.38 -6.77 -6.55
CA LEU A 46 3.11 -7.77 -5.75
C LEU A 46 2.24 -8.89 -5.17
N GLY A 47 0.97 -8.63 -4.86
CA GLY A 47 0.07 -9.61 -4.25
C GLY A 47 -0.04 -10.93 -5.03
N PRO A 48 -0.24 -10.91 -6.36
CA PRO A 48 -0.22 -12.13 -7.17
C PRO A 48 1.09 -12.91 -7.07
N ARG A 49 2.23 -12.21 -6.94
CA ARG A 49 3.55 -12.83 -6.81
C ARG A 49 3.77 -13.39 -5.41
N PHE A 50 3.20 -12.74 -4.41
CA PHE A 50 3.27 -13.18 -3.01
C PHE A 50 2.48 -14.47 -2.79
N ALA A 51 1.36 -14.67 -3.49
CA ALA A 51 0.59 -15.91 -3.40
C ALA A 51 1.17 -17.08 -4.23
N ALA A 52 2.05 -16.80 -5.20
CA ALA A 52 2.59 -17.80 -6.13
C ALA A 52 3.91 -18.43 -5.65
N ALA A 53 4.29 -19.55 -6.26
CA ALA A 53 5.64 -20.11 -6.13
C ALA A 53 6.69 -19.13 -6.72
N ASP A 54 7.94 -19.24 -6.28
CA ASP A 54 8.99 -18.33 -6.70
C ASP A 54 9.25 -18.41 -8.21
N ASP A 55 8.99 -17.31 -8.89
CA ASP A 55 9.23 -17.11 -10.32
C ASP A 55 10.02 -15.80 -10.49
N GLY A 56 11.32 -15.92 -10.74
CA GLY A 56 12.22 -14.77 -10.89
C GLY A 56 11.91 -13.90 -12.11
N THR A 57 11.33 -14.47 -13.17
CA THR A 57 10.95 -13.72 -14.38
C THR A 57 9.75 -12.83 -14.07
N ALA A 58 8.72 -13.43 -13.48
CA ALA A 58 7.55 -12.73 -12.98
C ALA A 58 7.91 -11.61 -11.97
N LEU A 59 8.86 -11.88 -11.07
CA LEU A 59 9.33 -10.89 -10.11
C LEU A 59 10.07 -9.73 -10.77
N THR A 60 10.80 -9.98 -11.87
CA THR A 60 11.48 -8.95 -12.67
C THR A 60 10.48 -8.03 -13.37
N GLU A 61 9.33 -8.53 -13.81
CA GLU A 61 8.25 -7.71 -14.35
C GLU A 61 7.66 -6.80 -13.26
N SER A 62 7.33 -7.37 -12.10
CA SER A 62 6.84 -6.61 -10.95
C SER A 62 7.84 -5.55 -10.49
N PHE A 63 9.15 -5.84 -10.51
CA PHE A 63 10.20 -4.85 -10.24
C PHE A 63 10.09 -3.63 -11.15
N ARG A 64 9.95 -3.82 -12.47
CA ARG A 64 9.82 -2.72 -13.44
C ARG A 64 8.58 -1.89 -13.21
N GLU A 65 7.45 -2.53 -12.87
CA GLU A 65 6.22 -1.82 -12.54
C GLU A 65 6.38 -0.97 -11.27
N LEU A 66 7.07 -1.48 -10.25
CA LEU A 66 7.39 -0.71 -9.04
C LEU A 66 8.36 0.44 -9.32
N GLU A 67 9.32 0.29 -10.26
CA GLU A 67 10.20 1.39 -10.67
C GLU A 67 9.39 2.54 -11.30
N LEU A 68 8.44 2.22 -12.18
CA LEU A 68 7.54 3.22 -12.77
C LEU A 68 6.68 3.90 -11.69
N LEU A 69 6.10 3.12 -10.78
CA LEU A 69 5.31 3.66 -9.68
C LEU A 69 6.15 4.56 -8.75
N LEU A 70 7.43 4.23 -8.55
CA LEU A 70 8.36 5.04 -7.77
C LEU A 70 8.64 6.39 -8.45
N LEU A 71 8.80 6.40 -9.77
CA LEU A 71 8.97 7.65 -10.53
C LEU A 71 7.72 8.53 -10.42
N ASP A 72 6.53 7.95 -10.60
CA ASP A 72 5.26 8.68 -10.49
C ASP A 72 5.04 9.23 -9.08
N THR A 73 5.32 8.42 -8.05
CA THR A 73 5.25 8.83 -6.64
C THR A 73 6.24 9.95 -6.34
N GLY A 74 7.46 9.88 -6.90
CA GLY A 74 8.47 10.91 -6.78
C GLY A 74 8.05 12.24 -7.41
N HIS A 75 7.43 12.19 -8.59
CA HIS A 75 6.83 13.36 -9.25
C HIS A 75 5.71 13.97 -8.39
N CYS A 76 4.77 13.16 -7.91
CA CYS A 76 3.69 13.60 -7.04
C CYS A 76 4.18 14.26 -5.74
N ARG A 77 5.23 13.69 -5.13
CA ARG A 77 5.91 14.30 -3.98
C ARG A 77 6.49 15.67 -4.33
N ALA A 78 7.15 15.81 -5.48
CA ALA A 78 7.71 17.09 -5.92
C ALA A 78 6.62 18.15 -6.16
N VAL A 79 5.50 17.77 -6.77
CA VAL A 79 4.33 18.62 -6.96
C VAL A 79 3.79 19.14 -5.63
N VAL A 80 3.63 18.25 -4.64
CA VAL A 80 3.14 18.63 -3.30
C VAL A 80 4.13 19.56 -2.57
N GLN A 81 5.43 19.37 -2.83
CA GLN A 81 6.49 20.23 -2.31
C GLN A 81 6.61 21.58 -3.05
N SER A 82 5.95 21.78 -4.20
CA SER A 82 5.96 23.06 -4.89
C SER A 82 5.41 24.18 -4.00
N ALA A 83 6.02 25.36 -4.08
CA ALA A 83 5.55 26.57 -3.39
C ALA A 83 4.30 27.16 -4.04
N GLU A 84 4.03 26.80 -5.29
CA GLU A 84 2.87 27.28 -6.07
C GLU A 84 1.56 26.59 -5.67
N ARG A 85 1.65 25.48 -4.94
CA ARG A 85 0.49 24.72 -4.49
C ARG A 85 -0.12 25.37 -3.25
N ASN A 86 -1.33 25.93 -3.42
CA ASN A 86 -2.13 26.46 -2.33
C ASN A 86 -2.96 25.34 -1.68
N ASP A 87 -2.38 24.71 -0.65
CA ASP A 87 -2.95 23.55 0.04
C ASP A 87 -2.86 23.78 1.56
N ALA A 88 -4.01 23.87 2.23
CA ALA A 88 -4.08 24.13 3.67
C ALA A 88 -3.42 23.03 4.52
N ASN A 89 -3.34 21.81 3.97
CA ASN A 89 -2.74 20.64 4.60
C ASN A 89 -1.37 20.27 4.00
N ARG A 90 -0.74 21.18 3.24
CA ARG A 90 0.52 20.93 2.51
C ARG A 90 1.58 20.21 3.34
N GLN A 91 1.80 20.62 4.59
CA GLN A 91 2.83 19.99 5.44
C GLN A 91 2.48 18.54 5.82
N ALA A 92 1.20 18.21 6.00
CA ALA A 92 0.77 16.84 6.24
C ALA A 92 0.97 16.00 4.97
N HIS A 93 0.51 16.49 3.82
CA HIS A 93 0.70 15.80 2.55
C HIS A 93 2.18 15.61 2.20
N ILE A 94 3.06 16.60 2.45
CA ILE A 94 4.52 16.44 2.25
C ILE A 94 5.05 15.25 3.06
N ARG A 95 4.64 15.12 4.33
CA ARG A 95 5.10 14.02 5.19
C ARG A 95 4.56 12.68 4.71
N GLU A 96 3.28 12.60 4.35
CA GLU A 96 2.65 11.39 3.85
C GLU A 96 3.32 10.89 2.57
N TRP A 97 3.47 11.76 1.57
CA TRP A 97 4.19 11.44 0.33
C TRP A 97 5.65 11.07 0.58
N HIS A 98 6.31 11.73 1.53
CA HIS A 98 7.69 11.38 1.89
C HIS A 98 7.79 9.97 2.47
N THR A 99 6.96 9.65 3.48
CA THR A 99 6.94 8.32 4.11
C THR A 99 6.63 7.23 3.11
N LEU A 100 5.59 7.42 2.28
CA LEU A 100 5.21 6.48 1.24
C LEU A 100 6.33 6.25 0.22
N ASN A 101 7.00 7.32 -0.22
CA ASN A 101 8.12 7.20 -1.16
C ASN A 101 9.32 6.46 -0.55
N GLN A 102 9.57 6.58 0.76
CA GLN A 102 10.62 5.80 1.45
C GLN A 102 10.28 4.31 1.48
N TRP A 103 9.02 3.98 1.79
CA TRP A 103 8.53 2.61 1.75
C TRP A 103 8.64 1.99 0.36
N LEU A 104 8.15 2.69 -0.66
CA LEU A 104 8.22 2.22 -2.04
C LEU A 104 9.66 2.05 -2.51
N TYR A 105 10.55 3.00 -2.20
CA TYR A 105 11.98 2.87 -2.52
C TYR A 105 12.61 1.62 -1.88
N ARG A 106 12.35 1.38 -0.59
CA ARG A 106 12.83 0.19 0.13
C ARG A 106 12.32 -1.10 -0.52
N LEU A 107 11.03 -1.16 -0.80
CA LEU A 107 10.38 -2.33 -1.39
C LEU A 107 10.90 -2.62 -2.82
N THR A 108 10.98 -1.60 -3.68
CA THR A 108 11.52 -1.70 -5.04
C THR A 108 12.96 -2.22 -5.02
N ASN A 109 13.80 -1.77 -4.07
CA ASN A 109 15.17 -2.26 -3.93
C ASN A 109 15.24 -3.76 -3.60
N PHE A 110 14.45 -4.24 -2.64
CA PHE A 110 14.47 -5.66 -2.27
C PHE A 110 13.90 -6.55 -3.36
N VAL A 111 12.80 -6.13 -3.99
CA VAL A 111 12.24 -6.83 -5.15
C VAL A 111 13.28 -6.91 -6.27
N GLY A 112 14.00 -5.82 -6.56
CA GLY A 112 15.05 -5.81 -7.57
C GLY A 112 16.30 -6.63 -7.21
N GLN A 113 16.67 -6.72 -5.93
CA GLN A 113 17.74 -7.62 -5.47
C GLN A 113 17.33 -9.08 -5.65
N ASN A 114 16.13 -9.44 -5.19
CA ASN A 114 15.63 -10.81 -5.25
C ASN A 114 15.37 -11.24 -6.70
N SER A 115 14.92 -10.33 -7.58
CA SER A 115 14.76 -10.62 -9.01
C SER A 115 16.09 -10.91 -9.73
N ARG A 116 17.21 -10.43 -9.18
CA ARG A 116 18.58 -10.74 -9.65
C ARG A 116 19.21 -11.95 -8.94
N GLY A 117 18.47 -12.64 -8.08
CA GLY A 117 18.92 -13.81 -7.34
C GLY A 117 19.67 -13.51 -6.03
N ASP A 118 19.71 -12.25 -5.57
CA ASP A 118 20.18 -11.91 -4.23
C ASP A 118 19.04 -12.09 -3.22
N LEU A 119 19.10 -13.20 -2.47
CA LEU A 119 18.10 -13.60 -1.49
C LEU A 119 18.53 -13.31 -0.04
N SER A 120 19.54 -12.45 0.14
CA SER A 120 20.04 -12.08 1.48
C SER A 120 18.98 -11.38 2.34
N VAL A 121 18.01 -10.73 1.70
CA VAL A 121 16.83 -10.13 2.34
C VAL A 121 15.58 -10.56 1.58
N SER A 122 14.54 -11.00 2.28
CA SER A 122 13.29 -11.47 1.66
C SER A 122 12.42 -10.29 1.22
N TRP A 123 12.17 -10.16 -0.09
CA TRP A 123 11.20 -9.18 -0.59
C TRP A 123 9.78 -9.45 -0.05
N ARG A 124 9.45 -10.72 0.22
CA ARG A 124 8.14 -11.16 0.73
C ARG A 124 7.92 -10.64 2.15
N ASP A 125 8.94 -10.69 3.00
CA ASP A 125 8.85 -10.24 4.40
C ASP A 125 8.64 -8.72 4.43
N GLU A 126 9.34 -8.01 3.54
CA GLU A 126 9.24 -6.56 3.39
C GLU A 126 7.89 -6.12 2.82
N TYR A 127 7.34 -6.88 1.87
CA TYR A 127 6.00 -6.65 1.36
C TYR A 127 4.93 -6.95 2.43
N ALA A 128 5.09 -8.01 3.23
CA ALA A 128 4.17 -8.31 4.33
C ALA A 128 4.19 -7.21 5.41
N LEU A 129 5.36 -6.70 5.75
CA LEU A 129 5.50 -5.56 6.67
C LEU A 129 4.86 -4.28 6.10
N PHE A 130 5.05 -4.02 4.81
CA PHE A 130 4.37 -2.91 4.13
C PHE A 130 2.85 -3.08 4.18
N ALA A 131 2.34 -4.28 3.90
CA ALA A 131 0.92 -4.61 3.95
C ALA A 131 0.33 -4.43 5.36
N GLU A 132 1.08 -4.78 6.42
CA GLU A 132 0.70 -4.52 7.80
C GLU A 132 0.57 -3.02 8.09
N VAL A 133 1.58 -2.22 7.72
CA VAL A 133 1.62 -0.77 7.95
C VAL A 133 0.47 -0.04 7.23
N TYR A 134 0.08 -0.54 6.06
CA TYR A 134 -1.01 0.03 5.24
C TYR A 134 -2.32 -0.76 5.35
N GLU A 135 -2.42 -1.66 6.34
CA GLU A 135 -3.64 -2.35 6.76
C GLU A 135 -4.36 -3.13 5.62
N PHE A 136 -3.62 -3.89 4.83
CA PHE A 136 -4.20 -4.78 3.81
C PHE A 136 -3.62 -6.20 3.86
N GLU A 137 -4.37 -7.19 3.35
CA GLU A 137 -3.84 -8.55 3.20
C GLU A 137 -2.81 -8.62 2.07
N PRO A 138 -1.60 -9.15 2.31
CA PRO A 138 -0.53 -9.21 1.32
C PRO A 138 -0.92 -10.05 0.10
#